data_AF-A0A8H3HA81-F1
#
_entry.id   AF-A0A8H3HA81-F1
#
_cell.length_a   1.000
_cell.length_b   1.000
_cell.length_c   1.000
_cell.angle_alpha   90.00
_cell.angle_beta   90.00
_cell.angle_gamma   90.00
#
_symmetry.space_group_name_H-M   'P 1'
#
loop_
_entity.id
_entity.type
_entity.pdbx_description
1 polymer ?
#
loop_
_entity_poly.entity_id
_entity_poly.type
_entity_poly.pdbx_seq_one_letter_code
_entity_poly.pdbx_strand_id
1 'polypeptide(L)'
;MYLPNVYQILLSILSIPSSQRADQPTGELTQDTPTQVPAAFDLCPQMTIRCVKDGDWPKGIVGDIGKKDFCWHWPRCQQCDIAANTDECNLIFPECEDACDAFAPIPF
;
A
#
# COMPACT_ATOMS: atom_id res chain seq x y z
N MET A 1 42.26 -18.35 -4.28
CA MET A 1 40.88 -18.30 -4.80
C MET A 1 40.90 -17.43 -6.04
N TYR A 2 40.51 -18.00 -7.17
CA TYR A 2 40.50 -17.37 -8.49
C TYR A 2 39.07 -16.86 -8.73
N LEU A 3 38.89 -15.58 -9.08
CA LEU A 3 37.65 -15.06 -9.65
C LEU A 3 38.00 -14.13 -10.82
N PRO A 4 37.52 -14.41 -12.05
CA PRO A 4 37.87 -13.65 -13.23
C PRO A 4 36.98 -12.41 -13.43
N ASN A 5 37.65 -11.31 -13.74
CA ASN A 5 37.42 -10.37 -14.84
C ASN A 5 36.17 -10.59 -15.70
N VAL A 6 35.18 -9.68 -15.63
CA VAL A 6 34.61 -9.03 -16.83
C VAL A 6 33.93 -7.68 -16.50
N TYR A 7 34.11 -6.72 -17.39
CA TYR A 7 33.36 -5.45 -17.56
C TYR A 7 33.80 -4.20 -16.79
N GLN A 8 35.02 -3.78 -17.13
CA GLN A 8 35.29 -2.42 -17.64
C GLN A 8 34.21 -1.97 -18.65
N ILE A 9 33.41 -0.95 -18.34
CA ILE A 9 33.01 0.11 -19.30
C ILE A 9 32.83 1.42 -18.52
N LEU A 10 33.82 2.30 -18.65
CA LEU A 10 33.83 3.67 -18.15
C LEU A 10 33.05 4.62 -19.09
N LEU A 11 32.22 5.45 -18.48
CA LEU A 11 31.98 6.89 -18.70
C LEU A 11 32.32 7.53 -20.05
N SER A 12 31.34 8.31 -20.53
CA SER A 12 31.36 9.57 -21.33
C SER A 12 30.28 9.45 -22.42
N ILE A 13 29.42 10.41 -22.72
CA ILE A 13 29.70 11.83 -22.98
C ILE A 13 28.36 12.60 -22.94
N LEU A 14 28.38 13.77 -22.30
CA LEU A 14 27.35 14.80 -22.40
C LEU A 14 27.20 15.26 -23.86
N SER A 15 25.96 15.41 -24.34
CA SER A 15 25.66 16.14 -25.56
C SER A 15 24.31 16.85 -25.42
N ILE A 16 24.39 18.12 -25.05
CA ILE A 16 23.30 19.09 -25.13
C ILE A 16 23.32 19.68 -26.55
N PRO A 17 22.19 19.76 -27.25
CA PRO A 17 21.95 20.83 -28.20
C PRO A 17 21.00 21.88 -27.60
N SER A 18 21.42 23.13 -27.72
CA SER A 18 20.66 24.34 -27.42
C SER A 18 19.84 24.78 -28.66
N SER A 19 18.88 25.70 -28.43
CA SER A 19 18.00 26.43 -29.38
C SER A 19 16.69 25.71 -29.74
N GLN A 20 15.48 26.30 -29.65
CA GLN A 20 15.06 27.69 -29.77
C GLN A 20 13.83 28.03 -28.89
N ARG A 21 13.73 29.29 -28.49
CA ARG A 21 12.56 29.95 -27.87
C ARG A 21 11.84 30.74 -28.96
N ALA A 22 10.52 30.57 -29.12
CA ALA A 22 9.51 31.63 -29.34
C ALA A 22 8.13 31.07 -29.75
N ASP A 23 7.12 31.50 -28.98
CA ASP A 23 5.72 31.77 -29.32
C ASP A 23 4.62 30.67 -29.43
N GLN A 24 3.61 30.89 -28.58
CA GLN A 24 2.27 30.32 -28.31
C GLN A 24 1.27 30.28 -29.51
N PRO A 25 -0.03 29.87 -29.37
CA PRO A 25 -0.74 29.02 -28.39
C PRO A 25 -1.77 28.03 -29.01
N THR A 26 -2.44 27.26 -28.13
CA THR A 26 -3.81 26.71 -28.28
C THR A 26 -4.02 25.56 -29.28
N GLY A 27 -4.04 24.36 -28.71
CA GLY A 27 -4.58 23.16 -29.33
C GLY A 27 -4.79 22.13 -28.24
N GLU A 28 -5.84 22.33 -27.45
CA GLU A 28 -6.38 21.40 -26.47
C GLU A 28 -6.55 20.01 -27.12
N LEU A 29 -5.67 19.08 -26.77
CA LEU A 29 -5.95 17.67 -26.90
C LEU A 29 -5.67 17.06 -25.55
N THR A 30 -6.65 17.20 -24.65
CA THR A 30 -6.77 16.42 -23.44
C THR A 30 -6.55 14.97 -23.87
N GLN A 31 -5.37 14.44 -23.59
CA GLN A 31 -5.11 13.02 -23.70
C GLN A 31 -6.03 12.38 -22.68
N ASP A 32 -7.17 11.92 -23.17
CA ASP A 32 -8.09 11.04 -22.49
C ASP A 32 -7.23 9.88 -21.98
N THR A 33 -6.81 10.01 -20.73
CA THR A 33 -6.08 8.97 -20.03
C THR A 33 -7.05 7.80 -20.02
N PRO A 34 -6.70 6.62 -20.57
CA PRO A 34 -7.60 5.50 -20.54
C PRO A 34 -7.98 5.30 -19.08
N THR A 35 -9.26 5.54 -18.76
CA THR A 35 -9.80 5.21 -17.45
C THR A 35 -9.56 3.72 -17.33
N GLN A 36 -8.53 3.34 -16.56
CA GLN A 36 -8.20 1.96 -16.29
C GLN A 36 -9.46 1.38 -15.67
N VAL A 37 -10.17 0.56 -16.44
CA VAL A 37 -11.19 -0.34 -15.91
C VAL A 37 -10.47 -1.09 -14.80
N PRO A 38 -10.90 -0.99 -13.52
CA PRO A 38 -10.26 -1.71 -12.44
C PRO A 38 -10.23 -3.17 -12.87
N ALA A 39 -9.03 -3.72 -12.99
CA ALA A 39 -8.91 -5.13 -13.28
C ALA A 39 -9.68 -5.84 -12.16
N ALA A 40 -10.43 -6.90 -12.48
CA ALA A 40 -11.20 -7.68 -11.52
C ALA A 40 -10.33 -8.37 -10.44
N PHE A 41 -9.10 -7.91 -10.24
CA PHE A 41 -8.10 -8.35 -9.28
C PHE A 41 -7.93 -7.39 -8.10
N ASP A 42 -8.55 -6.20 -8.10
CA ASP A 42 -8.80 -5.41 -6.87
C ASP A 42 -10.01 -5.98 -6.11
N LEU A 43 -9.99 -7.29 -5.83
CA LEU A 43 -11.13 -8.04 -5.27
C LEU A 43 -11.48 -7.67 -3.84
N CYS A 44 -10.51 -7.14 -3.09
CA CYS A 44 -10.65 -6.93 -1.66
C CYS A 44 -10.70 -5.45 -1.32
N PRO A 45 -11.77 -4.98 -0.67
CA PRO A 45 -11.87 -3.59 -0.27
C PRO A 45 -10.90 -3.28 0.87
N GLN A 46 -10.41 -2.05 0.94
CA GLN A 46 -9.85 -1.55 2.18
C GLN A 46 -10.94 -1.43 3.24
N MET A 47 -10.68 -1.97 4.43
CA MET A 47 -11.63 -1.91 5.54
C MET A 47 -10.97 -1.35 6.80
N THR A 48 -11.79 -0.74 7.66
CA THR A 48 -11.34 -0.25 8.95
C THR A 48 -10.98 -1.41 9.87
N ILE A 49 -9.78 -1.37 10.45
CA ILE A 49 -9.31 -2.33 11.43
C ILE A 49 -9.59 -1.82 12.84
N ARG A 50 -10.31 -2.61 13.61
CA ARG A 50 -10.67 -2.36 15.01
C ARG A 50 -9.65 -3.04 15.92
N CYS A 51 -9.25 -2.39 16.99
CA CYS A 51 -8.41 -2.99 18.02
C CYS A 51 -9.29 -3.52 19.13
N VAL A 52 -9.08 -4.78 19.51
CA VAL A 52 -9.92 -5.49 20.47
C VAL A 52 -9.06 -6.07 21.56
N LYS A 53 -9.31 -5.65 22.79
CA LYS A 53 -8.61 -6.16 23.96
C LYS A 53 -9.09 -7.57 24.30
N ASP A 54 -8.14 -8.45 24.61
CA ASP A 54 -8.35 -9.84 25.05
C ASP A 54 -9.20 -10.67 24.07
N GLY A 55 -9.25 -10.26 22.79
CA GLY A 55 -10.09 -10.89 21.78
C GLY A 55 -11.61 -10.83 22.06
N ASP A 56 -12.08 -10.00 23.02
CA ASP A 56 -13.49 -9.93 23.43
C ASP A 56 -14.36 -9.18 22.42
N TRP A 57 -14.41 -9.61 21.17
CA TRP A 57 -15.21 -8.94 20.15
C TRP A 57 -16.72 -9.20 20.34
N PRO A 58 -17.61 -8.19 20.23
CA PRO A 58 -17.34 -6.77 19.97
C PRO A 58 -17.26 -5.89 21.24
N LYS A 59 -17.24 -6.46 22.45
CA LYS A 59 -17.32 -5.71 23.71
C LYS A 59 -16.01 -5.05 24.11
N GLY A 60 -14.89 -5.72 23.85
CA GLY A 60 -13.52 -5.28 24.07
C GLY A 60 -12.97 -4.37 22.98
N ILE A 61 -13.80 -3.76 22.14
CA ILE A 61 -13.33 -2.78 21.16
C ILE A 61 -12.82 -1.56 21.92
N VAL A 62 -11.52 -1.26 21.77
CA VAL A 62 -10.87 -0.10 22.38
C VAL A 62 -10.72 1.05 21.38
N GLY A 63 -10.71 0.76 20.08
CA GLY A 63 -10.61 1.77 19.03
C GLY A 63 -10.44 1.20 17.62
N ASP A 64 -9.94 2.02 16.69
CA ASP A 64 -9.55 1.61 15.34
C ASP A 64 -8.28 2.31 14.86
N ILE A 65 -7.54 1.65 13.95
CA ILE A 65 -6.30 2.15 13.33
C ILE A 65 -6.54 2.59 11.87
N GLY A 66 -7.79 2.97 11.56
CA GLY A 66 -8.18 3.38 10.22
C GLY A 66 -8.29 2.23 9.21
N LYS A 67 -8.35 2.60 7.93
CA LYS A 67 -8.50 1.65 6.81
C LYS A 67 -7.15 1.03 6.45
N LYS A 68 -7.14 -0.29 6.27
CA LYS A 68 -5.98 -1.07 5.84
C LYS A 68 -6.32 -1.92 4.63
N ASP A 69 -5.29 -2.37 3.92
CA ASP A 69 -5.44 -3.25 2.76
C ASP A 69 -5.85 -4.66 3.15
N PHE A 70 -6.69 -5.25 2.31
CA PHE A 70 -7.11 -6.64 2.41
C PHE A 70 -6.66 -7.40 1.18
N CYS A 71 -6.23 -8.63 1.42
CA CYS A 71 -5.67 -9.51 0.42
C CYS A 71 -6.60 -10.70 0.24
N TRP A 72 -6.82 -11.10 -1.01
CA TRP A 72 -7.64 -12.26 -1.33
C TRP A 72 -6.97 -13.53 -0.80
N HIS A 73 -7.62 -14.17 0.16
CA HIS A 73 -7.21 -15.44 0.74
C HIS A 73 -8.41 -16.39 0.69
N TRP A 74 -8.47 -17.21 -0.37
CA TRP A 74 -9.63 -18.07 -0.67
C TRP A 74 -10.19 -18.71 0.60
N PRO A 75 -11.51 -18.61 0.87
CA PRO A 75 -12.56 -18.09 -0.01
C PRO A 75 -12.91 -16.60 0.21
N ARG A 76 -12.14 -15.84 1.00
CA ARG A 76 -12.54 -14.48 1.43
C ARG A 76 -11.38 -13.48 1.45
N CYS A 77 -11.71 -12.21 1.64
CA CYS A 77 -10.71 -11.20 1.95
C CYS A 77 -10.27 -11.27 3.40
N GLN A 78 -8.96 -11.18 3.64
CA GLN A 78 -8.35 -11.13 4.97
C GLN A 78 -7.39 -9.94 5.04
N GLN A 79 -7.04 -9.50 6.25
CA GLN A 79 -6.02 -8.47 6.44
C GLN A 79 -4.72 -8.91 5.76
N CYS A 80 -4.09 -8.04 4.97
CA CYS A 80 -2.84 -8.38 4.32
C CYS A 80 -1.70 -8.60 5.34
N ASP A 81 -1.64 -7.76 6.37
CA ASP A 81 -0.59 -7.80 7.40
C ASP A 81 -1.22 -7.73 8.80
N ILE A 82 -1.75 -8.86 9.26
CA ILE A 82 -2.40 -8.95 10.57
C ILE A 82 -1.43 -8.72 11.72
N ALA A 83 -0.16 -9.11 11.57
CA ALA A 83 0.86 -8.94 12.60
C ALA A 83 1.20 -7.46 12.78
N ALA A 84 1.52 -6.75 11.68
CA ALA A 84 1.79 -5.31 11.76
C ALA A 84 0.58 -4.53 12.28
N ASN A 85 -0.64 -4.89 11.88
CA ASN A 85 -1.84 -4.24 12.38
C ASN A 85 -2.05 -4.50 13.89
N THR A 86 -1.70 -5.69 14.37
CA THR A 86 -1.80 -6.05 15.80
C THR A 86 -0.74 -5.30 16.60
N ASP A 87 0.49 -5.22 16.11
CA ASP A 87 1.56 -4.42 16.72
C ASP A 87 1.17 -2.94 16.78
N GLU A 88 0.54 -2.40 15.72
CA GLU A 88 0.03 -1.03 15.69
C GLU A 88 -1.10 -0.81 16.70
N CYS A 89 -2.02 -1.77 16.86
CA CYS A 89 -3.03 -1.72 17.92
C CYS A 89 -2.41 -1.61 19.32
N ASN A 90 -1.44 -2.49 19.62
CA ASN A 90 -0.77 -2.51 20.92
C ASN A 90 0.09 -1.26 21.16
N LEU A 91 0.61 -0.64 20.10
CA LEU A 91 1.37 0.60 20.20
C LEU A 91 0.48 1.84 20.41
N ILE A 92 -0.65 1.93 19.72
CA ILE A 92 -1.52 3.12 19.73
C ILE A 92 -2.39 3.19 20.98
N PHE A 93 -2.90 2.05 21.44
CA PHE A 93 -3.87 1.98 22.53
C PHE A 93 -3.18 1.49 23.82
N PRO A 94 -2.85 2.38 24.77
CA PRO A 94 -2.08 2.00 25.96
C PRO A 94 -2.82 1.01 26.87
N GLU A 95 -4.15 1.00 26.82
CA GLU A 95 -4.99 0.03 27.53
C GLU A 95 -4.87 -1.40 27.00
N CYS A 96 -4.25 -1.60 25.83
CA CYS A 96 -4.02 -2.92 25.27
C CYS A 96 -3.00 -3.72 26.06
N GLU A 97 -1.93 -3.10 26.57
CA GLU A 97 -0.86 -3.79 27.30
C GLU A 97 -0.36 -5.06 26.56
N ASP A 98 -0.15 -4.95 25.24
CA ASP A 98 0.20 -6.06 24.34
C ASP A 98 -0.84 -7.20 24.23
N ALA A 99 -2.06 -6.99 24.73
CA ALA A 99 -3.17 -7.93 24.71
C ALA A 99 -4.30 -7.54 23.75
N CYS A 100 -4.07 -6.62 22.81
CA CYS A 100 -5.01 -6.33 21.75
C CYS A 100 -4.70 -7.10 20.48
N ASP A 101 -5.77 -7.45 19.77
CA ASP A 101 -5.76 -8.04 18.45
C ASP A 101 -6.36 -7.07 17.42
N ALA A 102 -5.83 -7.10 16.20
CA ALA A 102 -6.41 -6.39 15.06
C ALA A 102 -7.57 -7.19 14.45
N PHE A 103 -8.79 -6.66 14.54
CA PHE A 103 -10.00 -7.23 13.97
C PHE A 103 -10.52 -6.45 12.77
N ALA A 104 -10.84 -7.20 11.72
CA ALA A 104 -11.62 -6.71 10.60
C ALA A 104 -13.10 -7.05 10.79
N PRO A 105 -14.04 -6.20 10.34
CA PRO A 105 -15.39 -6.69 10.07
C PRO A 105 -15.30 -7.82 9.04
N ILE A 106 -16.04 -8.91 9.23
CA ILE A 106 -16.02 -10.05 8.29
C ILE A 106 -16.48 -9.54 6.92
N PRO A 107 -15.61 -9.50 5.90
CA PRO A 107 -16.05 -9.16 4.55
C PRO A 107 -16.82 -10.36 4.00
N PHE A 108 -17.98 -10.07 3.40
CA PHE A 108 -18.83 -11.05 2.71
C PHE A 108 -18.12 -11.62 1.48
#